data_AF-A0A1B2EYQ2-F1
#
_entry.id   AF-A0A1B2EYQ2-F1
#
_cell.length_a   1.000
_cell.length_b   1.000
_cell.length_c   1.000
_cell.angle_alpha   90.00
_cell.angle_beta   90.00
_cell.angle_gamma   90.00
#
_symmetry.space_group_name_H-M   'P 1'
#
loop_
_entity.id
_entity.type
_entity.pdbx_description
1 polymer ?
#
loop_
_entity_poly.entity_id
_entity_poly.type
_entity_poly.pdbx_seq_one_letter_code
_entity_poly.pdbx_strand_id
1 'polypeptide(L)' 'MAAASFCAVPEDRPVPGFLVRGEWRFERALRPSDLSPAGFEERGAQAGVRFNGFYLFQITDARLALAA' A
#
# COMPACT_ATOMS: atom_id res chain seq x y z
N MET A 1 -15.18 12.21 5.55
CA MET A 1 -14.42 11.42 4.57
C MET A 1 -13.04 11.21 5.14
N ALA A 2 -12.81 10.07 5.77
CA ALA A 2 -11.47 9.68 6.18
C ALA A 2 -10.82 8.93 5.00
N ALA A 3 -9.56 9.25 4.71
CA ALA A 3 -8.76 8.52 3.73
C ALA A 3 -7.55 7.96 4.46
N ALA A 4 -7.39 6.63 4.42
CA ALA A 4 -6.23 5.96 4.98
C ALA A 4 -5.20 5.78 3.86
N SER A 5 -3.97 6.25 4.08
CA SER A 5 -2.86 6.07 3.15
C SER A 5 -2.09 4.80 3.49
N PHE A 6 -1.74 4.02 2.47
CA PHE A 6 -0.97 2.79 2.59
C PHE A 6 0.24 2.85 1.69
N CYS A 7 1.34 2.25 2.15
CA CYS A 7 2.56 2.09 1.38
C CYS A 7 2.97 0.62 1.38
N ALA A 8 3.02 0.02 0.19
CA ALA A 8 3.56 -1.32 0.00
C ALA A 8 5.05 -1.21 -0.37
N VAL A 9 5.88 -1.93 0.38
CA VAL A 9 7.33 -1.99 0.18
C VAL A 9 7.72 -3.46 0.03
N PRO A 10 8.47 -3.84 -1.02
CA PRO A 10 9.01 -5.19 -1.14
C PRO A 10 9.95 -5.53 0.01
N GLU A 11 9.92 -6.77 0.49
CA GLU A 11 10.77 -7.23 1.60
C GLU A 11 12.28 -7.25 1.24
N ASP A 12 12.60 -7.32 -0.05
CA ASP A 12 13.96 -7.32 -0.59
C ASP A 12 14.53 -5.89 -0.81
N ARG A 13 13.82 -4.85 -0.37
CA ARG A 13 14.21 -3.45 -0.56
C ARG A 13 14.22 -2.66 0.75
N PRO A 14 15.07 -1.62 0.85
CA PRO A 14 15.08 -0.75 2.01
C PRO A 14 13.75 -0.01 2.16
N VAL A 15 13.26 0.09 3.39
CA VAL A 15 12.06 0.87 3.72
C VAL A 15 12.34 2.35 3.41
N PRO A 16 11.48 3.03 2.62
CA PRO A 16 11.63 4.45 2.34
C PRO A 16 11.69 5.30 3.62
N GLY A 17 12.66 6.22 3.70
CA GLY A 17 12.91 7.00 4.92
C GLY A 17 11.74 7.89 5.37
N PHE A 18 10.81 8.25 4.47
CA PHE A 18 9.61 9.00 4.84
C PHE A 18 8.63 8.18 5.69
N LEU A 19 8.64 6.84 5.58
CA LEU A 19 7.83 5.95 6.42
C LEU A 19 8.37 5.88 7.84
N VAL A 20 9.68 6.09 8.03
CA VAL A 20 10.34 6.05 9.35
C VAL A 20 10.13 7.36 10.12
N ARG A 21 9.69 8.43 9.45
CA ARG A 21 9.65 9.79 9.98
C ARG A 21 8.25 10.31 10.35
N GLY A 22 7.20 9.49 10.26
CA GLY A 22 5.81 9.95 10.45
C GLY A 22 4.88 8.95 11.13
N GLU A 23 3.58 9.27 11.14
CA GLU A 23 2.44 8.50 11.68
C GLU A 23 2.13 7.21 10.89
N TRP A 24 3.15 6.54 10.36
CA TRP A 24 3.01 5.29 9.63
C TRP A 24 3.14 4.11 10.58
N ARG A 25 2.16 3.21 10.53
CA ARG A 25 2.19 1.93 11.25
C ARG A 25 2.34 0.79 10.28
N PHE A 26 3.16 -0.20 10.62
CA PHE A 26 3.18 -1.46 9.88
C PHE A 26 1.81 -2.14 10.02
N GLU A 27 1.17 -2.40 8.88
CA GLU A 27 -0.16 -3.02 8.86
C GLU A 27 -0.05 -4.55 8.74
N ARG A 28 0.51 -5.04 7.63
CA ARG A 28 0.74 -6.47 7.39
C ARG A 28 1.71 -6.68 6.23
N ALA A 29 2.30 -7.86 6.16
CA ALA A 29 2.93 -8.36 4.95
C ALA A 29 1.87 -9.00 4.04
N LEU A 30 2.04 -8.88 2.72
CA LEU A 30 1.18 -9.55 1.74
C LEU A 30 1.91 -10.79 1.21
N ARG A 31 1.25 -11.93 1.24
CA ARG A 31 1.70 -13.17 0.61
C ARG A 31 0.95 -13.39 -0.71
N PRO A 32 1.49 -14.18 -1.66
CA PRO A 32 0.85 -14.40 -2.96
C PRO A 32 -0.57 -14.98 -2.88
N SER A 33 -0.89 -15.71 -1.81
CA SER A 33 -2.21 -16.28 -1.56
C SER A 33 -3.19 -15.34 -0.86
N ASP A 34 -2.72 -14.18 -0.38
CA ASP A 34 -3.55 -13.27 0.40
C ASP A 34 -4.46 -12.43 -0.51
N LEU A 35 -5.66 -12.15 -0.01
CA LEU A 35 -6.53 -11.16 -0.63
C LEU A 35 -5.87 -9.78 -0.55
N SER A 36 -5.75 -9.14 -1.71
CA SER A 36 -5.25 -7.78 -1.83
C SER A 36 -6.10 -6.82 -0.98
N PRO A 37 -5.48 -5.88 -0.24
CA PRO A 37 -6.21 -4.85 0.48
C PRO A 37 -7.16 -4.10 -0.46
N ALA A 38 -8.28 -3.58 0.07
CA ALA A 38 -9.19 -2.77 -0.72
C ALA A 38 -8.42 -1.62 -1.40
N GLY A 39 -8.58 -1.51 -2.71
CA GLY A 39 -7.94 -0.48 -3.50
C GLY A 39 -6.44 -0.62 -3.78
N PHE A 40 -5.85 -1.76 -3.43
CA PHE A 40 -4.54 -2.19 -3.91
C PHE A 40 -4.64 -2.69 -5.36
N GLU A 41 -3.84 -2.13 -6.25
CA GLU A 41 -3.80 -2.51 -7.67
C GLU A 41 -2.47 -3.17 -8.00
N GLU A 42 -2.48 -4.47 -8.35
CA GLU A 42 -1.25 -5.24 -8.55
C GLU A 42 -0.36 -4.67 -9.67
N ARG A 43 -0.95 -4.29 -10.81
CA ARG A 43 -0.20 -3.66 -11.91
C ARG A 43 0.39 -2.31 -11.51
N GLY A 44 -0.35 -1.54 -10.71
CA GLY A 44 0.12 -0.28 -10.13
C GLY A 44 1.28 -0.50 -9.18
N ALA A 45 1.20 -1.55 -8.35
CA ALA A 45 2.26 -1.93 -7.42
C ALA A 45 3.54 -2.35 -8.15
N GLN A 46 3.43 -3.18 -9.18
CA GLN A 46 4.58 -3.58 -10.01
C GLN A 46 5.28 -2.36 -10.63
N ALA A 47 4.51 -1.45 -11.22
CA ALA A 47 5.06 -0.23 -11.80
C ALA A 47 5.68 0.69 -10.74
N GLY A 48 4.98 0.93 -9.63
CA GLY A 48 5.45 1.78 -8.54
C GLY A 48 6.75 1.27 -7.93
N VAL A 49 6.84 -0.02 -7.64
CA VAL A 49 8.06 -0.65 -7.12
C VAL A 49 9.20 -0.56 -8.13
N ARG A 50 8.94 -0.77 -9.42
CA ARG A 50 9.96 -0.68 -10.46
C ARG A 50 10.60 0.72 -10.53
N PHE A 51 9.79 1.79 -10.45
CA PHE A 51 10.27 3.16 -10.64
C PHE A 51 10.69 3.86 -9.34
N ASN A 52 10.01 3.58 -8.23
CA ASN A 52 10.19 4.29 -6.95
C ASN A 52 10.73 3.40 -5.83
N GLY A 53 10.71 2.08 -5.99
CA GLY A 53 11.05 1.12 -4.93
C GLY A 53 9.92 0.85 -3.92
N PHE A 54 8.77 1.51 -4.06
CA PHE A 54 7.58 1.34 -3.23
C PHE A 54 6.31 1.68 -4.01
N TYR A 55 5.14 1.36 -3.45
CA TYR A 55 3.84 1.68 -4.03
C TYR A 55 2.92 2.36 -2.99
N LEU A 56 2.41 3.55 -3.31
CA LEU A 56 1.47 4.29 -2.46
C LEU A 56 0.06 4.20 -3.03
N PHE A 57 -0.91 3.96 -2.16
CA PHE A 57 -2.33 3.97 -2.49
C PHE A 57 -3.16 4.46 -1.30
N GLN A 58 -4.38 4.91 -1.55
CA GLN A 58 -5.27 5.43 -0.50
C GLN A 58 -6.59 4.70 -0.51
N ILE A 59 -7.08 4.30 0.65
CA ILE A 59 -8.42 3.78 0.81
C ILE A 59 -9.31 4.94 1.26
N THR A 60 -10.34 5.23 0.47
CA THR A 60 -11.36 6.22 0.81
C THR A 60 -12.63 5.51 1.25
N ASP A 61 -13.42 6.14 2.13
CA ASP A 61 -14.74 5.62 2.54
C ASP A 61 -15.62 5.25 1.33
N ALA A 62 -15.57 6.04 0.26
CA ALA A 62 -16.28 5.76 -0.99
C ALA A 62 -15.82 4.45 -1.66
N ARG A 63 -14.53 4.12 -1.58
CA ARG A 63 -13.96 2.90 -2.15
C ARG A 63 -14.26 1.67 -1.30
N LEU A 64 -14.35 1.83 0.03
CA LEU A 64 -14.81 0.76 0.92
C LEU A 64 -16.28 0.44 0.68
N ALA A 65 -17.13 1.45 0.49
CA ALA A 65 -18.56 1.26 0.20
C ALA A 65 -18.83 0.56 -1.14
N LEU A 66 -17.93 0.67 -2.13
CA LEU A 66 -18.03 -0.04 -3.41
C LEU A 66 -17.53 -1.49 -3.36
N ALA A 67 -16.79 -1.85 -2.31
CA ALA A 67 -16.19 -3.17 -2.14
C ALA A 67 -16.97 -4.09 -1.17
N ALA A 68 -18.01 -3.56 -0.51
CA ALA A 68 -18.92 -4.26 0.40
C ALA A 68 -20.20 -4.71 -0.33
#